data_AF-A0AAN6RGN0-F1
#
_entry.id   AF-A0AAN6RGN0-F1
#
_cell.length_a   1.000
_cell.length_b   1.000
_cell.length_c   1.000
_cell.angle_alpha   90.00
_cell.angle_beta   90.00
_cell.angle_gamma   90.00
#
_symmetry.space_group_name_H-M   'P 1'
#
loop_
_entity.id
_entity.type
_entity.pdbx_description
1 polymer ?
#
loop_
_entity_poly.entity_id
_entity_poly.type
_entity_poly.pdbx_seq_one_letter_code
_entity_poly.pdbx_strand_id
1 'polypeptide(L)'
;MFQFSGGLLAGQHDNEKERTPPARPISVTFPSLDPPEPSLLVPPPCWTDASVAGVAAHFIALKKPSDVNLDTLALLNVSFEPECDFETLLASISDHAQSHLPPRSWLEEAGQDHAESTGSDAKVLCNGRKCPDRNDFYVRAKEISFKNQDAFANLTRKPMGEKVPLRLAHFRKFWEGLDNMAYYWDNSLDQYLDPSVANDHEESKSRMEVATSFSPLATTSISDEEPRKKAKTESNTEFQSPDLLGPENTALSTGLPNSVTRIAPASTTALKAPWEVNAATMPEKPIDLSKGSYKGYRIGNGAEMPDSYRLETVRAFLEPIAWAFGVTLVPHRRPPVLQLEKIRFPVRMSTVAWRGPQDRIKARQGWMEGPVLGVQCRADTNFGPAGDMYASSVIDTVRELGGMLLLAQERAREAKSEKRAGDGKWWTTAHRWGGGPGGEVGEGQGASDAPATDTGGKPDEKPTVRSRMGSKERRKPTPSEVWKVLKPGNPLWDPKVVYEAIGKDKSVAWDDIFMVSSLNHHISILKLRVHPLYLQYLTEGTLPESPPEDRDWCSPKLHRTRWFDLFDMNDRNEAMRGLWGILDYLMRAQQDPDVSMEGA
;
A
#
# COMPACT_ATOMS: atom_id res chain seq x y z
N MET A 1 -23.52 9.39 -2.24
CA MET A 1 -24.17 8.06 -2.22
C MET A 1 -23.18 7.11 -1.57
N PHE A 2 -23.38 6.76 -0.29
CA PHE A 2 -22.40 5.98 0.48
C PHE A 2 -22.63 4.49 0.27
N GLN A 3 -21.63 3.81 -0.28
CA GLN A 3 -21.67 2.37 -0.50
C GLN A 3 -21.22 1.66 0.79
N PHE A 4 -22.18 1.39 1.69
CA PHE A 4 -21.95 0.59 2.89
C PHE A 4 -21.84 -0.89 2.51
N SER A 5 -20.64 -1.29 2.08
CA SER A 5 -20.29 -2.70 1.82
C SER A 5 -18.83 -2.95 2.20
N GLY A 6 -18.56 -2.98 3.50
CA GLY A 6 -17.31 -3.48 4.09
C GLY A 6 -17.66 -4.54 5.14
N GLY A 7 -17.12 -5.74 4.99
CA GLY A 7 -17.49 -6.90 5.81
C GLY A 7 -16.95 -6.82 7.23
N LEU A 8 -17.76 -6.35 8.16
CA LEU A 8 -17.49 -6.47 9.59
C LEU A 8 -17.62 -7.94 10.00
N LEU A 9 -16.51 -8.62 10.32
CA LEU A 9 -16.52 -10.00 10.82
C LEU A 9 -17.02 -10.10 12.28
N ALA A 10 -17.06 -8.97 12.98
CA ALA A 10 -17.45 -8.86 14.39
C ALA A 10 -18.74 -9.62 14.70
N GLY A 11 -18.61 -10.67 15.52
CA GLY A 11 -19.73 -11.49 15.97
C GLY A 11 -20.28 -12.50 14.95
N GLN A 12 -19.67 -12.64 13.77
CA GLN A 12 -20.04 -13.70 12.80
C GLN A 12 -19.60 -15.10 13.26
N HIS A 13 -18.52 -15.18 14.04
CA HIS A 13 -18.01 -16.43 14.59
C HIS A 13 -18.26 -16.51 16.10
N ASP A 14 -19.00 -17.54 16.49
CA ASP A 14 -19.14 -17.98 17.88
C ASP A 14 -17.87 -18.72 18.30
N ASN A 15 -17.26 -18.29 19.41
CA ASN A 15 -16.01 -18.85 19.91
C ASN A 15 -16.21 -20.19 20.64
N GLU A 16 -17.41 -20.50 21.12
CA GLU A 16 -17.72 -21.77 21.80
C GLU A 16 -18.10 -22.89 20.82
N LYS A 17 -18.44 -22.54 19.57
CA LYS A 17 -18.90 -23.47 18.55
C LYS A 17 -17.72 -24.22 17.92
N GLU A 18 -17.81 -25.55 17.93
CA GLU A 18 -16.84 -26.42 17.27
C GLU A 18 -16.87 -26.26 15.75
N ARG A 19 -15.67 -26.17 15.19
CA ARG A 19 -15.41 -26.03 13.75
C ARG A 19 -14.11 -26.70 13.35
N THR A 20 -13.85 -26.74 12.05
CA THR A 20 -12.57 -27.19 11.49
C THR A 20 -11.42 -26.30 12.01
N PRO A 21 -10.27 -26.88 12.42
CA PRO A 21 -9.16 -26.10 12.97
C PRO A 21 -8.56 -25.14 11.94
N PRO A 22 -8.35 -23.85 12.30
CA PRO A 22 -7.59 -22.92 11.46
C PRO A 22 -6.11 -23.31 11.46
N ALA A 23 -5.35 -22.77 10.49
CA ALA A 23 -3.89 -22.89 10.51
C ALA A 23 -3.31 -22.45 11.86
N ARG A 24 -2.21 -23.09 12.29
CA ARG A 24 -1.60 -22.81 13.60
C ARG A 24 -1.20 -21.32 13.69
N PRO A 25 -1.27 -20.72 14.90
CA PRO A 25 -0.87 -19.33 15.10
C PRO A 25 0.61 -19.16 14.73
N ILE A 26 0.93 -18.04 14.12
CA ILE A 26 2.31 -17.66 13.78
C ILE A 26 2.83 -16.69 14.83
N SER A 27 4.07 -16.86 15.27
CA SER A 27 4.73 -15.92 16.16
C SER A 27 4.99 -14.60 15.44
N VAL A 28 4.72 -13.48 16.11
CA VAL A 28 5.13 -12.16 15.64
C VAL A 28 6.66 -12.12 15.55
N THR A 29 7.17 -11.76 14.38
CA THR A 29 8.59 -11.59 14.09
C THR A 29 8.76 -10.29 13.30
N PHE A 30 9.92 -9.66 13.46
CA PHE A 30 10.26 -8.39 12.82
C PHE A 30 11.55 -8.52 12.02
N PRO A 31 11.78 -7.63 11.04
CA PRO A 31 13.05 -7.52 10.36
C PRO A 31 14.20 -7.31 11.36
N SER A 32 15.26 -8.08 11.20
CA SER A 32 16.53 -7.91 11.91
C SER A 32 17.63 -7.81 10.87
N LEU A 33 18.28 -6.66 10.83
CA LEU A 33 19.32 -6.31 9.87
C LEU A 33 20.55 -5.83 10.64
N ASP A 34 21.69 -6.43 10.36
CA ASP A 34 23.00 -5.83 10.60
C ASP A 34 23.31 -4.92 9.40
N PRO A 35 23.20 -3.58 9.52
CA PRO A 35 23.33 -2.69 8.38
C PRO A 35 24.79 -2.59 7.91
N PRO A 36 25.03 -2.34 6.61
CA PRO A 36 26.38 -2.07 6.12
C PRO A 36 26.92 -0.76 6.71
N GLU A 37 28.23 -0.71 7.02
CA GLU A 37 28.87 0.52 7.50
C GLU A 37 28.80 1.62 6.43
N PRO A 38 28.29 2.83 6.75
CA PRO A 38 28.19 3.92 5.79
C PRO A 38 29.54 4.57 5.51
N SER A 39 29.77 4.99 4.27
CA SER A 39 30.92 5.79 3.88
C SER A 39 30.65 7.27 4.18
N LEU A 40 31.25 7.76 5.28
CA LEU A 40 31.06 9.13 5.79
C LEU A 40 32.19 10.10 5.37
N LEU A 41 33.34 9.59 4.93
CA LEU A 41 34.51 10.44 4.60
C LEU A 41 34.59 10.81 3.12
N VAL A 42 34.13 9.91 2.25
CA VAL A 42 34.14 10.03 0.79
C VAL A 42 32.87 9.35 0.28
N PRO A 43 32.19 9.87 -0.77
CA PRO A 43 31.12 9.12 -1.43
C PRO A 43 31.60 7.72 -1.86
N PRO A 44 30.73 6.70 -1.86
CA PRO A 44 31.11 5.34 -2.28
C PRO A 44 31.87 5.30 -3.62
N PRO A 45 32.85 4.40 -3.80
CA PRO A 45 33.60 4.29 -5.06
C PRO A 45 32.71 4.10 -6.30
N CYS A 46 31.61 3.35 -6.17
CA CYS A 46 30.61 3.16 -7.23
C CYS A 46 29.84 4.43 -7.62
N TRP A 47 29.95 5.54 -6.88
CA TRP A 47 29.37 6.83 -7.25
C TRP A 47 30.38 7.73 -7.99
N THR A 48 31.67 7.49 -7.81
CA THR A 48 32.77 8.34 -8.31
C THR A 48 33.52 7.71 -9.48
N ASP A 49 33.66 6.38 -9.49
CA ASP A 49 34.36 5.61 -10.50
C ASP A 49 33.41 5.13 -11.60
N ALA A 50 33.53 5.73 -12.79
CA ALA A 50 32.76 5.37 -13.98
C ALA A 50 33.07 3.97 -14.53
N SER A 51 34.10 3.27 -14.03
CA SER A 51 34.39 1.87 -14.36
C SER A 51 33.60 0.87 -13.50
N VAL A 52 33.09 1.31 -12.34
CA VAL A 52 32.24 0.51 -11.45
C VAL A 52 30.77 0.69 -11.83
N ALA A 53 29.97 -0.36 -11.64
CA ALA A 53 28.53 -0.28 -11.84
C ALA A 53 27.90 0.67 -10.79
N GLY A 54 27.49 1.86 -11.22
CA GLY A 54 26.78 2.82 -10.37
C GLY A 54 25.41 2.31 -9.90
N VAL A 55 24.79 3.05 -8.97
CA VAL A 55 23.52 2.68 -8.31
C VAL A 55 22.46 2.27 -9.35
N ALA A 56 22.30 3.05 -10.41
CA ALA A 56 21.37 2.75 -11.50
C ALA A 56 21.67 1.39 -12.17
N ALA A 57 22.93 1.12 -12.53
CA ALA A 57 23.31 -0.11 -13.22
C ALA A 57 23.06 -1.36 -12.35
N HIS A 58 23.33 -1.28 -11.04
CA HIS A 58 23.02 -2.36 -10.10
C HIS A 58 21.52 -2.64 -10.00
N PHE A 59 20.70 -1.60 -9.83
CA PHE A 59 19.23 -1.76 -9.73
C PHE A 59 18.59 -2.28 -11.04
N ILE A 60 19.21 -2.07 -12.21
CA ILE A 60 18.79 -2.72 -13.48
C ILE A 60 19.10 -4.22 -13.49
N ALA A 61 20.19 -4.65 -12.83
CA ALA A 61 20.62 -6.04 -12.85
C ALA A 61 19.72 -6.96 -11.99
N LEU A 62 18.97 -6.40 -11.04
CA LEU A 62 18.01 -7.11 -10.20
C LEU A 62 16.82 -7.64 -11.02
N LYS A 63 16.63 -8.97 -11.05
CA LYS A 63 15.57 -9.65 -11.82
C LYS A 63 14.50 -10.27 -10.94
N LYS A 64 14.84 -10.64 -9.70
CA LYS A 64 13.93 -11.25 -8.72
C LYS A 64 14.19 -10.67 -7.32
N PRO A 65 13.21 -10.77 -6.40
CA PRO A 65 13.36 -10.32 -5.01
C PRO A 65 14.62 -10.82 -4.30
N SER A 66 15.03 -12.07 -4.54
CA SER A 66 16.22 -12.66 -3.92
C SER A 66 17.56 -12.28 -4.55
N ASP A 67 17.57 -11.37 -5.54
CA ASP A 67 18.81 -10.70 -5.97
C ASP A 67 19.16 -9.51 -5.06
N VAL A 68 18.24 -9.07 -4.20
CA VAL A 68 18.46 -7.96 -3.26
C VAL A 68 19.27 -8.46 -2.06
N ASN A 69 20.47 -7.90 -1.86
CA ASN A 69 21.42 -8.29 -0.83
C ASN A 69 21.99 -7.06 -0.09
N LEU A 70 22.97 -7.27 0.80
CA LEU A 70 23.66 -6.18 1.51
C LEU A 70 24.30 -5.16 0.57
N ASP A 71 24.89 -5.60 -0.55
CA ASP A 71 25.52 -4.69 -1.51
C ASP A 71 24.49 -3.68 -2.04
N THR A 72 23.27 -4.13 -2.35
CA THR A 72 22.15 -3.24 -2.74
C THR A 72 21.85 -2.16 -1.69
N LEU A 73 21.98 -2.46 -0.39
CA LEU A 73 21.84 -1.46 0.68
C LEU A 73 23.08 -0.55 0.78
N ALA A 74 24.29 -1.11 0.72
CA ALA A 74 25.54 -0.37 0.81
C ALA A 74 25.68 0.67 -0.32
N LEU A 75 25.21 0.34 -1.53
CA LEU A 75 25.17 1.27 -2.67
C LEU A 75 24.34 2.54 -2.42
N LEU A 76 23.34 2.48 -1.54
CA LEU A 76 22.53 3.65 -1.16
C LEU A 76 23.20 4.52 -0.10
N ASN A 77 24.27 4.04 0.54
CA ASN A 77 25.07 4.73 1.56
C ASN A 77 24.19 5.38 2.64
N VAL A 78 23.35 4.61 3.32
CA VAL A 78 22.46 5.12 4.38
C VAL A 78 23.04 4.81 5.74
N SER A 79 23.14 5.80 6.61
CA SER A 79 23.44 5.61 8.03
C SER A 79 22.19 5.12 8.75
N PHE A 80 22.28 3.94 9.36
CA PHE A 80 21.23 3.37 10.20
C PHE A 80 21.49 3.71 11.66
N GLU A 81 20.68 4.60 12.23
CA GLU A 81 20.80 5.00 13.62
C GLU A 81 20.09 3.99 14.53
N PRO A 82 20.52 3.84 15.80
CA PRO A 82 19.86 2.96 16.77
C PRO A 82 18.36 3.28 16.95
N GLU A 83 17.61 2.27 17.41
CA GLU A 83 16.21 2.45 17.78
C GLU A 83 16.06 3.50 18.89
N CYS A 84 15.12 4.44 18.74
CA CYS A 84 14.96 5.58 19.64
C CYS A 84 13.50 5.88 19.99
N ASP A 85 13.28 6.56 21.12
CA ASP A 85 11.96 7.07 21.53
C ASP A 85 11.59 8.37 20.79
N PHE A 86 10.33 8.81 20.93
CA PHE A 86 9.85 10.03 20.26
C PHE A 86 10.55 11.30 20.75
N GLU A 87 10.91 11.35 22.03
CA GLU A 87 11.69 12.42 22.63
C GLU A 87 13.04 12.60 21.92
N THR A 88 13.80 11.51 21.74
CA THR A 88 15.10 11.50 21.04
C THR A 88 14.95 11.73 19.54
N LEU A 89 13.94 11.09 18.92
CA LEU A 89 13.64 11.23 17.48
C LEU A 89 13.41 12.70 17.10
N LEU A 90 12.65 13.45 17.91
CA LEU A 90 12.36 14.86 17.68
C LEU A 90 13.47 15.80 18.16
N ALA A 91 14.22 15.45 19.21
CA ALA A 91 15.38 16.25 19.65
C ALA A 91 16.49 16.36 18.60
N SER A 92 16.57 15.41 17.66
CA SER A 92 17.52 15.41 16.53
C SER A 92 17.15 16.35 15.36
N ILE A 93 16.06 17.13 15.49
CA ILE A 93 15.47 17.99 14.45
C ILE A 93 15.54 19.46 14.91
N SER A 94 15.62 20.39 13.96
CA SER A 94 15.60 21.84 14.21
C SER A 94 14.21 22.36 14.61
N ASP A 95 14.05 23.69 14.72
CA ASP A 95 12.80 24.37 15.10
C ASP A 95 12.18 23.88 16.43
N HIS A 96 13.03 23.45 17.37
CA HIS A 96 12.63 22.92 18.68
C HIS A 96 11.59 21.78 18.59
N ALA A 97 11.67 20.91 17.58
CA ALA A 97 10.64 19.89 17.30
C ALA A 97 10.18 19.07 18.52
N GLN A 98 11.06 18.82 19.50
CA GLN A 98 10.71 18.14 20.76
C GLN A 98 9.60 18.84 21.55
N SER A 99 9.47 20.18 21.51
CA SER A 99 8.42 20.91 22.23
C SER A 99 7.02 20.75 21.63
N HIS A 100 6.91 20.18 20.43
CA HIS A 100 5.63 19.81 19.82
C HIS A 100 5.08 18.48 20.36
N LEU A 101 5.91 17.67 21.03
CA LEU A 101 5.48 16.39 21.60
C LEU A 101 4.61 16.63 22.85
N PRO A 102 3.35 16.14 22.89
CA PRO A 102 2.49 16.34 24.05
C PRO A 102 3.12 15.81 25.35
N PRO A 103 2.97 16.49 26.50
CA PRO A 103 3.33 15.94 27.80
C PRO A 103 2.57 14.64 28.09
N ARG A 104 3.17 13.68 28.79
CA ARG A 104 2.50 12.39 29.10
C ARG A 104 1.24 12.59 29.96
N SER A 105 1.17 13.65 30.77
CA SER A 105 -0.02 14.06 31.53
C SER A 105 -1.23 14.49 30.67
N TRP A 106 -1.07 14.65 29.35
CA TRP A 106 -2.21 14.83 28.44
C TRP A 106 -3.00 13.54 28.20
N LEU A 107 -2.45 12.36 28.57
CA LEU A 107 -3.18 11.08 28.57
C LEU A 107 -4.12 10.94 29.79
N GLU A 108 -3.95 11.78 30.81
CA GLU A 108 -4.73 11.74 32.06
C GLU A 108 -5.90 12.74 32.02
N GLU A 109 -6.99 12.41 32.74
CA GLU A 109 -8.14 13.30 32.87
C GLU A 109 -7.69 14.62 33.50
N ALA A 110 -8.08 15.76 32.91
CA ALA A 110 -7.83 17.05 33.52
C ALA A 110 -8.63 17.16 34.83
N GLY A 111 -7.93 17.37 35.95
CA GLY A 111 -8.55 17.76 37.21
C GLY A 111 -9.32 19.07 37.05
N GLN A 112 -10.40 19.24 37.82
CA GLN A 112 -11.33 20.37 37.69
C GLN A 112 -10.65 21.75 37.87
N ASP A 113 -9.50 21.80 38.53
CA ASP A 113 -8.71 23.01 38.75
C ASP A 113 -7.77 23.38 37.58
N HIS A 114 -7.60 22.51 36.58
CA HIS A 114 -6.76 22.76 35.39
C HIS A 114 -7.57 23.26 34.18
N ALA A 115 -8.57 24.11 34.43
CA ALA A 115 -9.12 24.98 33.42
C ALA A 115 -8.09 26.07 33.07
N GLU A 116 -7.07 25.72 32.28
CA GLU A 116 -6.09 26.66 31.75
C GLU A 116 -6.83 27.82 31.06
N SER A 117 -6.65 29.03 31.61
CA SER A 117 -7.23 30.24 31.06
C SER A 117 -6.69 30.45 29.65
N THR A 118 -7.53 30.24 28.64
CA THR A 118 -7.22 30.46 27.22
C THR A 118 -7.16 31.97 26.89
N GLY A 119 -6.17 32.63 27.49
CA GLY A 119 -5.83 34.04 27.35
C GLY A 119 -4.45 34.22 26.71
N SER A 120 -4.26 33.69 25.50
CA SER A 120 -3.19 34.07 24.57
C SER A 120 -3.60 33.68 23.14
N ASP A 121 -2.98 34.29 22.12
CA ASP A 121 -3.32 34.06 20.72
C ASP A 121 -3.35 32.56 20.38
N ALA A 122 -4.48 32.11 19.82
CA ALA A 122 -4.65 30.72 19.45
C ALA A 122 -3.71 30.37 18.28
N LYS A 123 -2.60 29.68 18.58
CA LYS A 123 -1.59 29.21 17.60
C LYS A 123 -2.29 28.63 16.37
N VAL A 124 -1.90 29.12 15.19
CA VAL A 124 -2.46 28.72 13.89
C VAL A 124 -1.49 27.77 13.19
N LEU A 125 -2.01 26.77 12.47
CA LEU A 125 -1.24 25.85 11.63
C LEU A 125 -0.96 26.44 10.25
N CYS A 126 -0.02 25.86 9.48
CA CYS A 126 0.30 26.30 8.12
C CYS A 126 -0.87 26.23 7.11
N ASN A 127 -1.99 25.57 7.45
CA ASN A 127 -3.24 25.56 6.68
C ASN A 127 -4.30 26.57 7.17
N GLY A 128 -3.96 27.47 8.09
CA GLY A 128 -4.89 28.47 8.63
C GLY A 128 -5.89 27.93 9.66
N ARG A 129 -5.81 26.65 10.04
CA ARG A 129 -6.64 26.09 11.13
C ARG A 129 -6.05 26.41 12.50
N LYS A 130 -6.91 26.50 13.52
CA LYS A 130 -6.48 26.48 14.93
C LYS A 130 -5.65 25.21 15.19
N CYS A 131 -4.53 25.36 15.89
CA CYS A 131 -3.78 24.25 16.46
C CYS A 131 -4.68 23.43 17.39
N PRO A 132 -4.71 22.09 17.28
CA PRO A 132 -5.39 21.22 18.24
C PRO A 132 -4.89 21.48 19.66
N ASP A 133 -5.80 21.45 20.64
CA ASP A 133 -5.47 21.66 22.05
C ASP A 133 -5.45 20.35 22.87
N ARG A 134 -5.19 20.46 24.18
CA ARG A 134 -5.17 19.32 25.10
C ARG A 134 -6.48 18.53 25.09
N ASN A 135 -7.62 19.19 24.92
CA ASN A 135 -8.92 18.50 24.90
C ASN A 135 -9.13 17.75 23.57
N ASP A 136 -8.75 18.35 22.43
CA ASP A 136 -8.72 17.64 21.14
C ASP A 136 -7.86 16.36 21.19
N PHE A 137 -6.72 16.42 21.87
CA PHE A 137 -5.85 15.26 22.14
C PHE A 137 -6.53 14.25 23.08
N TYR A 138 -6.94 14.70 24.26
CA TYR A 138 -7.42 13.83 25.34
C TYR A 138 -8.66 13.04 24.93
N VAL A 139 -9.64 13.66 24.26
CA VAL A 139 -10.85 12.97 23.79
C VAL A 139 -10.52 11.82 22.82
N ARG A 140 -9.43 11.94 22.05
CA ARG A 140 -8.95 10.89 21.14
C ARG A 140 -8.15 9.82 21.89
N ALA A 141 -7.22 10.22 22.76
CA ALA A 141 -6.43 9.30 23.59
C ALA A 141 -7.32 8.41 24.48
N LYS A 142 -8.37 8.98 25.09
CA LYS A 142 -9.37 8.25 25.87
C LYS A 142 -10.06 7.14 25.07
N GLU A 143 -10.34 7.38 23.78
CA GLU A 143 -11.05 6.42 22.93
C GLU A 143 -10.18 5.23 22.48
N ILE A 144 -8.87 5.44 22.28
CA ILE A 144 -7.92 4.33 22.00
C ILE A 144 -7.44 3.59 23.26
N SER A 145 -7.66 4.20 24.44
CA SER A 145 -7.38 3.61 25.76
C SER A 145 -8.44 2.60 26.23
N PHE A 146 -9.47 2.31 25.43
CA PHE A 146 -10.43 1.27 25.79
C PHE A 146 -9.81 -0.14 25.72
N LYS A 147 -10.31 -1.06 26.54
CA LYS A 147 -9.94 -2.48 26.47
C LYS A 147 -10.52 -3.10 25.20
N ASN A 148 -9.74 -3.91 24.50
CA ASN A 148 -10.12 -4.51 23.21
C ASN A 148 -11.47 -5.23 23.30
N GLN A 149 -11.63 -6.11 24.30
CA GLN A 149 -12.89 -6.84 24.55
C GLN A 149 -14.10 -5.91 24.77
N ASP A 150 -13.94 -4.83 25.55
CA ASP A 150 -15.01 -3.87 25.82
C ASP A 150 -15.39 -3.07 24.55
N ALA A 151 -14.42 -2.75 23.70
CA ALA A 151 -14.65 -2.10 22.41
C ALA A 151 -15.31 -3.04 21.38
N PHE A 152 -14.85 -4.29 21.27
CA PHE A 152 -15.41 -5.29 20.36
C PHE A 152 -16.85 -5.68 20.76
N ALA A 153 -17.13 -5.79 22.06
CA ALA A 153 -18.49 -6.00 22.60
C ALA A 153 -19.43 -4.81 22.27
N ASN A 154 -18.92 -3.57 22.35
CA ASN A 154 -19.68 -2.37 21.96
C ASN A 154 -20.02 -2.37 20.46
N LEU A 155 -19.07 -2.72 19.58
CA LEU A 155 -19.29 -2.82 18.14
C LEU A 155 -20.32 -3.89 17.77
N THR A 156 -20.21 -5.08 18.38
CA THR A 156 -21.12 -6.22 18.17
C THR A 156 -22.48 -6.07 18.88
N ARG A 157 -22.67 -5.02 19.69
CA ARG A 157 -23.84 -4.79 20.54
C ARG A 157 -24.12 -5.96 21.51
N LYS A 158 -23.09 -6.71 21.91
CA LYS A 158 -23.20 -7.73 22.96
C LYS A 158 -23.52 -7.04 24.30
N PRO A 159 -24.33 -7.66 25.18
CA PRO A 159 -24.71 -7.06 26.46
C PRO A 159 -23.48 -6.91 27.38
N MET A 160 -23.10 -5.67 27.67
CA MET A 160 -21.92 -5.29 28.47
C MET A 160 -22.15 -5.35 30.00
N GLY A 161 -23.15 -6.13 30.45
CA GLY A 161 -23.61 -6.13 31.84
C GLY A 161 -24.09 -4.73 32.27
N GLU A 162 -23.69 -4.29 33.47
CA GLU A 162 -24.01 -2.97 34.01
C GLU A 162 -23.15 -1.82 33.44
N LYS A 163 -22.15 -2.11 32.59
CA LYS A 163 -21.27 -1.06 32.04
C LYS A 163 -22.02 -0.16 31.06
N VAL A 164 -21.83 1.16 31.22
CA VAL A 164 -22.31 2.17 30.26
C VAL A 164 -21.69 1.90 28.88
N PRO A 165 -22.46 1.95 27.77
CA PRO A 165 -21.93 1.78 26.43
C PRO A 165 -20.82 2.78 26.10
N LEU A 166 -19.67 2.27 25.65
CA LEU A 166 -18.56 3.09 25.17
C LEU A 166 -18.99 3.97 23.98
N ARG A 167 -18.50 5.22 23.96
CA ARG A 167 -18.72 6.16 22.86
C ARG A 167 -17.52 6.14 21.91
N LEU A 168 -17.65 5.37 20.83
CA LEU A 168 -16.66 5.35 19.74
C LEU A 168 -17.00 6.43 18.71
N ALA A 169 -16.43 7.63 18.87
CA ALA A 169 -16.73 8.80 18.04
C ALA A 169 -15.73 9.00 16.89
N HIS A 170 -14.45 8.77 17.13
CA HIS A 170 -13.34 9.06 16.22
C HIS A 170 -12.74 7.77 15.63
N PHE A 171 -12.54 6.76 16.47
CA PHE A 171 -11.81 5.53 16.19
C PHE A 171 -12.73 4.33 15.96
N ARG A 172 -14.03 4.53 15.71
CA ARG A 172 -14.96 3.42 15.41
C ARG A 172 -14.41 2.47 14.33
N LYS A 173 -13.95 3.02 13.19
CA LYS A 173 -13.34 2.22 12.11
C LYS A 173 -12.06 1.51 12.53
N PHE A 174 -11.27 2.11 13.43
CA PHE A 174 -10.05 1.49 13.95
C PHE A 174 -10.39 0.25 14.78
N TRP A 175 -11.39 0.37 15.66
CA TRP A 175 -11.90 -0.77 16.43
C TRP A 175 -12.53 -1.86 15.54
N GLU A 176 -13.26 -1.48 14.49
CA GLU A 176 -13.80 -2.43 13.49
C GLU A 176 -12.68 -3.17 12.74
N GLY A 177 -11.60 -2.46 12.38
CA GLY A 177 -10.42 -3.06 11.76
C GLY A 177 -9.60 -3.94 12.72
N LEU A 178 -9.44 -3.52 13.97
CA LEU A 178 -8.69 -4.27 14.99
C LEU A 178 -9.41 -5.58 15.37
N ASP A 179 -10.75 -5.55 15.44
CA ASP A 179 -11.58 -6.77 15.61
C ASP A 179 -11.43 -7.72 14.41
N ASN A 180 -11.51 -7.21 13.17
CA ASN A 180 -11.24 -7.99 11.96
C ASN A 180 -9.84 -8.64 11.95
N MET A 181 -8.84 -7.98 12.56
CA MET A 181 -7.47 -8.53 12.70
C MET A 181 -7.35 -9.53 13.87
N ALA A 182 -8.14 -9.39 14.93
CA ALA A 182 -8.16 -10.32 16.07
C ALA A 182 -8.47 -11.76 15.62
N TYR A 183 -9.38 -11.91 14.64
CA TYR A 183 -9.72 -13.19 14.00
C TYR A 183 -8.54 -13.94 13.33
N TYR A 184 -7.35 -13.35 13.24
CA TYR A 184 -6.14 -13.99 12.71
C TYR A 184 -4.98 -14.04 13.71
N TRP A 185 -4.89 -13.06 14.61
CA TRP A 185 -3.77 -12.87 15.53
C TRP A 185 -4.06 -13.19 17.00
N ASP A 186 -5.29 -13.06 17.48
CA ASP A 186 -5.64 -13.31 18.88
C ASP A 186 -5.82 -14.81 19.14
N ASN A 187 -4.79 -15.44 19.70
CA ASN A 187 -4.78 -16.86 20.07
C ASN A 187 -5.17 -17.11 21.54
N SER A 188 -5.64 -16.10 22.28
CA SER A 188 -5.89 -16.21 23.74
C SER A 188 -6.96 -17.23 24.13
N LEU A 189 -7.89 -17.53 23.21
CA LEU A 189 -8.94 -18.55 23.38
C LEU A 189 -8.77 -19.77 22.46
N ASP A 190 -7.60 -19.98 21.85
CA ASP A 190 -7.37 -21.12 20.94
C ASP A 190 -7.44 -22.46 21.70
N GLN A 191 -8.41 -23.31 21.34
CA GLN A 191 -8.54 -24.68 21.84
C GLN A 191 -8.59 -25.64 20.64
N TYR A 192 -7.51 -26.38 20.44
CA TYR A 192 -7.46 -27.48 19.47
C TYR A 192 -7.82 -28.78 20.19
N LEU A 193 -8.88 -29.45 19.73
CA LEU A 193 -9.44 -30.66 20.31
C LEU A 193 -9.12 -31.87 19.42
N ASP A 194 -8.85 -33.03 20.01
CA ASP A 194 -8.55 -34.25 19.27
C ASP A 194 -9.72 -34.73 18.39
N PRO A 195 -9.45 -35.41 17.25
CA PRO A 195 -10.51 -36.03 16.46
C PRO A 195 -11.28 -37.05 17.30
N SER A 196 -12.61 -36.91 17.37
CA SER A 196 -13.42 -37.86 18.13
C SER A 196 -13.42 -39.24 17.45
N VAL A 197 -13.14 -40.29 18.23
CA VAL A 197 -13.10 -41.69 17.76
C VAL A 197 -14.49 -42.23 17.36
N ALA A 198 -15.52 -41.37 17.38
CA ALA A 198 -16.91 -41.74 17.11
C ALA A 198 -17.23 -41.92 15.61
N ASN A 199 -16.47 -41.29 14.71
CA ASN A 199 -16.80 -41.28 13.27
C ASN A 199 -16.30 -42.53 12.49
N ASP A 200 -15.35 -43.31 13.02
CA ASP A 200 -14.86 -44.52 12.33
C ASP A 200 -15.91 -45.65 12.24
N HIS A 201 -17.01 -45.55 12.99
CA HIS A 201 -18.06 -46.56 13.04
C HIS A 201 -19.19 -46.41 12.00
N GLU A 202 -19.35 -45.26 11.33
CA GLU A 202 -20.41 -45.08 10.32
C GLU A 202 -19.95 -45.34 8.87
N GLU A 203 -18.71 -45.02 8.48
CA GLU A 203 -18.22 -45.33 7.12
C GLU A 203 -18.08 -46.85 6.85
N SER A 204 -18.03 -47.66 7.91
CA SER A 204 -17.81 -49.12 7.82
C SER A 204 -19.06 -49.95 7.48
N LYS A 205 -20.26 -49.36 7.36
CA LYS A 205 -21.52 -50.11 7.16
C LYS A 205 -22.16 -50.03 5.77
N SER A 206 -21.72 -49.12 4.89
CA SER A 206 -22.34 -48.92 3.57
C SER A 206 -21.72 -49.73 2.43
N ARG A 207 -20.71 -50.59 2.71
CA ARG A 207 -19.88 -51.23 1.68
C ARG A 207 -19.80 -52.77 1.77
N MET A 208 -20.89 -53.45 2.09
CA MET A 208 -20.95 -54.90 1.91
C MET A 208 -22.38 -55.43 1.73
N GLU A 209 -22.94 -55.30 0.51
CA GLU A 209 -23.96 -56.22 -0.06
C GLU A 209 -24.24 -55.89 -1.55
N VAL A 210 -23.35 -56.32 -2.46
CA VAL A 210 -23.62 -56.35 -3.92
C VAL A 210 -23.03 -57.62 -4.54
N ALA A 211 -23.79 -58.71 -4.49
CA ALA A 211 -23.82 -59.90 -5.36
C ALA A 211 -24.84 -60.89 -4.72
N THR A 212 -25.78 -61.54 -5.40
CA THR A 212 -25.75 -62.03 -6.79
C THR A 212 -27.17 -62.23 -7.37
N SER A 213 -27.44 -61.60 -8.53
CA SER A 213 -28.22 -62.08 -9.71
C SER A 213 -29.61 -62.78 -9.65
N PHE A 214 -30.46 -62.34 -10.60
CA PHE A 214 -31.59 -62.99 -11.31
C PHE A 214 -33.07 -62.66 -10.94
N SER A 215 -33.84 -62.41 -12.01
CA SER A 215 -35.27 -62.03 -12.14
C SER A 215 -36.19 -63.28 -12.32
N PRO A 216 -37.54 -63.23 -12.53
CA PRO A 216 -38.38 -62.09 -12.96
C PRO A 216 -39.86 -61.98 -12.45
N LEU A 217 -40.52 -60.88 -12.91
CA LEU A 217 -41.92 -60.76 -13.40
C LEU A 217 -43.04 -60.15 -12.50
N ALA A 218 -43.85 -59.31 -13.19
CA ALA A 218 -45.30 -59.07 -13.06
C ALA A 218 -45.86 -57.99 -12.08
N THR A 219 -46.31 -56.85 -12.68
CA THR A 219 -47.56 -56.05 -12.42
C THR A 219 -47.92 -55.63 -10.98
N THR A 220 -48.32 -54.39 -10.65
CA THR A 220 -49.06 -53.30 -11.36
C THR A 220 -48.86 -51.99 -10.55
N SER A 221 -49.22 -50.75 -10.92
CA SER A 221 -49.89 -50.13 -12.10
C SER A 221 -49.78 -48.59 -12.05
N ILE A 222 -49.75 -47.92 -13.22
CA ILE A 222 -50.45 -46.65 -13.59
C ILE A 222 -50.38 -45.47 -12.56
N SER A 223 -49.77 -44.33 -12.87
CA SER A 223 -50.19 -43.43 -13.96
C SER A 223 -49.05 -42.61 -14.60
N ASP A 224 -49.10 -42.52 -15.93
CA ASP A 224 -48.35 -41.56 -16.76
C ASP A 224 -49.16 -40.27 -16.96
N GLU A 225 -48.47 -39.14 -17.16
CA GLU A 225 -48.61 -38.38 -18.41
C GLU A 225 -47.40 -37.46 -18.68
N GLU A 226 -46.80 -37.58 -19.86
CA GLU A 226 -45.64 -36.81 -20.34
C GLU A 226 -46.11 -35.62 -21.22
N PRO A 227 -45.58 -34.39 -21.07
CA PRO A 227 -46.03 -33.24 -21.85
C PRO A 227 -45.36 -33.14 -23.24
N ARG A 228 -46.15 -33.04 -24.32
CA ARG A 228 -45.64 -32.72 -25.68
C ARG A 228 -46.43 -31.65 -26.46
N LYS A 229 -45.76 -30.50 -26.60
CA LYS A 229 -45.57 -29.69 -27.84
C LYS A 229 -46.73 -28.94 -28.54
N LYS A 230 -46.48 -27.62 -28.72
CA LYS A 230 -46.97 -26.65 -29.75
C LYS A 230 -48.40 -26.10 -29.51
N ALA A 231 -48.77 -24.87 -29.91
CA ALA A 231 -48.10 -23.88 -30.79
C ALA A 231 -48.27 -22.41 -30.26
N LYS A 232 -47.27 -21.52 -30.45
CA LYS A 232 -47.22 -20.42 -31.46
C LYS A 232 -48.27 -19.28 -31.33
N THR A 233 -47.80 -18.07 -31.04
CA THR A 233 -48.14 -16.79 -31.73
C THR A 233 -47.00 -15.79 -31.46
N GLU A 234 -46.75 -14.88 -32.40
CA GLU A 234 -45.51 -14.09 -32.54
C GLU A 234 -45.65 -12.64 -32.02
N SER A 235 -44.52 -12.00 -31.71
CA SER A 235 -44.25 -10.64 -32.22
C SER A 235 -42.72 -10.40 -32.30
N ASN A 236 -42.29 -9.88 -33.45
CA ASN A 236 -40.89 -9.75 -33.87
C ASN A 236 -40.19 -8.50 -33.31
N THR A 237 -38.87 -8.57 -33.14
CA THR A 237 -37.90 -7.73 -33.89
C THR A 237 -36.51 -8.40 -33.87
N GLU A 238 -36.08 -8.93 -35.03
CA GLU A 238 -34.72 -9.40 -35.34
C GLU A 238 -33.87 -8.19 -35.86
N PHE A 239 -32.56 -8.17 -36.13
CA PHE A 239 -31.51 -9.17 -36.45
C PHE A 239 -30.21 -8.76 -35.72
N GLN A 240 -29.38 -9.67 -35.18
CA GLN A 240 -28.45 -10.62 -35.82
C GLN A 240 -27.34 -9.99 -36.68
N SER A 241 -26.10 -10.43 -36.42
CA SER A 241 -24.93 -10.30 -37.29
C SER A 241 -24.41 -11.72 -37.60
N PRO A 242 -24.14 -12.06 -38.87
CA PRO A 242 -23.56 -13.36 -39.24
C PRO A 242 -22.03 -13.29 -39.34
N ASP A 243 -21.43 -14.46 -39.57
CA ASP A 243 -20.04 -14.82 -39.24
C ASP A 243 -19.22 -15.22 -40.49
N LEU A 244 -17.92 -15.44 -40.29
CA LEU A 244 -16.96 -16.27 -41.05
C LEU A 244 -16.03 -15.68 -42.15
N LEU A 245 -14.83 -16.29 -42.13
CA LEU A 245 -13.76 -16.45 -43.12
C LEU A 245 -12.58 -15.45 -43.14
N GLY A 246 -11.44 -15.93 -42.63
CA GLY A 246 -10.08 -15.46 -42.95
C GLY A 246 -9.47 -16.23 -44.14
N PRO A 247 -8.20 -15.96 -44.52
CA PRO A 247 -7.07 -16.82 -44.08
C PRO A 247 -5.81 -16.01 -43.67
N GLU A 248 -5.14 -16.29 -42.55
CA GLU A 248 -4.15 -17.34 -42.21
C GLU A 248 -2.66 -16.96 -42.43
N ASN A 249 -1.82 -17.53 -41.55
CA ASN A 249 -0.34 -17.62 -41.55
C ASN A 249 0.46 -16.37 -41.07
N THR A 250 1.42 -16.48 -40.14
CA THR A 250 1.93 -17.66 -39.42
C THR A 250 2.49 -17.31 -38.03
N ALA A 251 2.11 -18.07 -37.01
CA ALA A 251 2.83 -18.17 -35.74
C ALA A 251 2.81 -19.65 -35.31
N LEU A 252 3.99 -20.22 -35.04
CA LEU A 252 4.11 -21.64 -34.69
C LEU A 252 4.01 -21.85 -33.16
N SER A 253 3.10 -22.76 -32.80
CA SER A 253 2.93 -23.37 -31.46
C SER A 253 4.04 -24.42 -31.24
N THR A 254 4.35 -24.97 -30.05
CA THR A 254 3.55 -25.74 -29.06
C THR A 254 4.39 -25.90 -27.77
N GLY A 255 3.92 -26.39 -26.61
CA GLY A 255 2.60 -26.86 -26.15
C GLY A 255 2.67 -27.32 -24.68
N LEU A 256 1.52 -27.52 -24.03
CA LEU A 256 1.40 -28.09 -22.67
C LEU A 256 1.48 -29.63 -22.69
N PRO A 257 1.82 -30.27 -21.54
CA PRO A 257 0.86 -31.24 -21.02
C PRO A 257 0.67 -31.29 -19.49
N ASN A 258 -0.54 -31.73 -19.15
CA ASN A 258 -1.14 -32.14 -17.87
C ASN A 258 -0.25 -32.59 -16.68
N SER A 259 -0.64 -32.06 -15.51
CA SER A 259 -0.84 -32.75 -14.22
C SER A 259 -0.33 -34.21 -14.04
N VAL A 260 0.70 -34.39 -13.20
CA VAL A 260 0.93 -35.60 -12.38
C VAL A 260 1.51 -35.22 -11.00
N THR A 261 0.94 -35.85 -9.97
CA THR A 261 1.31 -36.05 -8.55
C THR A 261 2.66 -35.53 -8.00
N ARG A 262 2.63 -34.85 -6.84
CA ARG A 262 3.80 -34.61 -5.97
C ARG A 262 4.23 -35.90 -5.24
N ILE A 263 5.54 -36.15 -5.19
CA ILE A 263 6.18 -37.06 -4.23
C ILE A 263 7.26 -36.26 -3.49
N ALA A 264 7.31 -36.39 -2.16
CA ALA A 264 8.33 -35.75 -1.32
C ALA A 264 9.49 -36.72 -1.02
N PRO A 265 10.74 -36.26 -0.98
CA PRO A 265 11.85 -36.98 -0.34
C PRO A 265 11.93 -36.66 1.17
N ALA A 266 12.59 -37.55 1.92
CA ALA A 266 12.47 -37.64 3.37
C ALA A 266 13.48 -36.80 4.19
N SER A 267 13.16 -36.68 5.49
CA SER A 267 13.93 -36.01 6.54
C SER A 267 15.31 -36.62 6.81
N THR A 268 16.28 -35.79 7.22
CA THR A 268 17.37 -36.19 8.12
C THR A 268 17.58 -35.17 9.26
N THR A 269 17.09 -35.54 10.45
CA THR A 269 17.68 -35.29 11.78
C THR A 269 18.19 -33.89 12.17
N ALA A 270 17.47 -33.24 13.10
CA ALA A 270 18.03 -32.24 14.01
C ALA A 270 18.39 -32.87 15.37
N LEU A 271 19.50 -32.44 15.96
CA LEU A 271 19.98 -32.89 17.28
C LEU A 271 19.19 -32.21 18.42
N LYS A 272 18.94 -32.94 19.51
CA LYS A 272 18.30 -32.45 20.75
C LYS A 272 19.33 -32.24 21.87
N ALA A 273 19.21 -31.12 22.60
CA ALA A 273 19.66 -30.94 23.99
C ALA A 273 18.94 -29.69 24.59
N PRO A 274 18.92 -29.46 25.92
CA PRO A 274 17.83 -30.00 26.73
C PRO A 274 17.21 -29.01 27.73
N TRP A 275 15.93 -29.21 28.08
CA TRP A 275 15.47 -29.01 29.46
C TRP A 275 14.34 -29.99 29.80
N GLU A 276 14.57 -30.73 30.88
CA GLU A 276 13.59 -31.52 31.63
C GLU A 276 13.15 -30.66 32.86
N VAL A 277 12.25 -31.02 33.76
CA VAL A 277 11.58 -32.29 34.08
C VAL A 277 10.18 -31.97 34.63
N ASN A 278 9.17 -32.75 34.25
CA ASN A 278 8.20 -33.34 35.20
C ASN A 278 7.39 -34.41 34.46
N ALA A 279 7.53 -35.66 34.89
CA ALA A 279 7.11 -36.81 34.10
C ALA A 279 5.72 -37.34 34.49
N ALA A 280 4.90 -37.61 33.47
CA ALA A 280 3.88 -38.65 33.49
C ALA A 280 3.89 -39.37 32.12
N THR A 281 3.70 -40.68 32.13
CA THR A 281 4.14 -41.57 31.05
C THR A 281 3.06 -41.84 30.00
N MET A 282 3.37 -41.61 28.71
CA MET A 282 3.17 -42.55 27.58
C MET A 282 3.71 -41.95 26.27
N PRO A 283 4.26 -42.74 25.33
CA PRO A 283 4.75 -42.24 24.05
C PRO A 283 3.63 -42.24 23.00
N GLU A 284 2.71 -41.29 23.09
CA GLU A 284 1.75 -41.10 22.01
C GLU A 284 2.45 -40.54 20.76
N LYS A 285 2.25 -41.25 19.65
CA LYS A 285 2.56 -40.79 18.29
C LYS A 285 1.89 -39.42 18.13
N PRO A 286 2.61 -38.34 17.75
CA PRO A 286 2.08 -36.98 17.83
C PRO A 286 0.76 -36.89 17.06
N ILE A 287 -0.33 -36.65 17.80
CA ILE A 287 -1.68 -36.69 17.25
C ILE A 287 -1.78 -35.59 16.19
N ASP A 288 -2.27 -35.97 15.00
CA ASP A 288 -2.45 -35.05 13.89
C ASP A 288 -3.72 -34.20 14.13
N LEU A 289 -3.56 -33.20 15.00
CA LEU A 289 -4.60 -32.22 15.36
C LEU A 289 -5.20 -31.47 14.16
N SER A 290 -4.63 -31.58 12.96
CA SER A 290 -5.25 -31.03 11.74
C SER A 290 -6.57 -31.70 11.38
N LYS A 291 -6.85 -32.89 11.94
CA LYS A 291 -8.11 -33.63 11.78
C LYS A 291 -9.09 -33.45 12.95
N GLY A 292 -8.69 -32.69 13.98
CA GLY A 292 -9.49 -32.44 15.17
C GLY A 292 -10.62 -31.43 14.98
N SER A 293 -11.25 -31.01 16.08
CA SER A 293 -12.13 -29.83 16.11
C SER A 293 -11.45 -28.66 16.82
N TYR A 294 -11.99 -27.45 16.67
CA TYR A 294 -11.44 -26.22 17.25
C TYR A 294 -12.53 -25.34 17.84
N LYS A 295 -12.22 -24.70 18.98
CA LYS A 295 -12.94 -23.59 19.62
C LYS A 295 -11.99 -22.40 19.79
N GLY A 296 -12.54 -21.19 19.84
CA GLY A 296 -11.77 -19.95 19.93
C GLY A 296 -12.11 -18.96 18.81
N TYR A 297 -11.43 -17.81 18.79
CA TYR A 297 -11.72 -16.74 17.85
C TYR A 297 -11.20 -17.00 16.44
N ARG A 298 -10.00 -17.58 16.27
CA ARG A 298 -9.27 -17.50 15.00
C ARG A 298 -9.93 -18.25 13.85
N ILE A 299 -10.02 -17.58 12.69
CA ILE A 299 -10.52 -18.15 11.41
C ILE A 299 -9.37 -18.53 10.47
N GLY A 300 -8.16 -18.04 10.77
CA GLY A 300 -6.91 -18.32 10.07
C GLY A 300 -5.73 -17.80 10.89
N ASN A 301 -4.52 -17.79 10.33
CA ASN A 301 -3.34 -17.16 10.93
C ASN A 301 -2.95 -15.85 10.25
N GLY A 302 -1.97 -15.13 10.80
CA GLY A 302 -1.54 -13.83 10.29
C GLY A 302 -1.08 -13.80 8.83
N ALA A 303 -0.66 -14.94 8.25
CA ALA A 303 -0.29 -15.06 6.83
C ALA A 303 -1.52 -15.25 5.91
N GLU A 304 -2.64 -15.70 6.46
CA GLU A 304 -3.94 -15.84 5.78
C GLU A 304 -4.82 -14.58 5.92
N MET A 305 -4.37 -13.60 6.72
CA MET A 305 -5.06 -12.34 6.95
C MET A 305 -5.08 -11.46 5.68
N PRO A 306 -6.25 -10.98 5.22
CA PRO A 306 -6.34 -10.07 4.10
C PRO A 306 -5.52 -8.78 4.29
N ASP A 307 -4.73 -8.43 3.27
CA ASP A 307 -3.89 -7.22 3.25
C ASP A 307 -4.69 -5.92 3.47
N SER A 308 -5.96 -5.91 3.06
CA SER A 308 -6.89 -4.80 3.27
C SER A 308 -7.16 -4.53 4.74
N TYR A 309 -7.21 -5.55 5.61
CA TYR A 309 -7.49 -5.35 7.04
C TYR A 309 -6.36 -4.57 7.71
N ARG A 310 -5.09 -4.97 7.52
CA ARG A 310 -3.93 -4.19 8.03
C ARG A 310 -3.94 -2.76 7.48
N LEU A 311 -4.21 -2.60 6.19
CA LEU A 311 -4.26 -1.31 5.52
C LEU A 311 -5.36 -0.40 6.08
N GLU A 312 -6.55 -0.94 6.33
CA GLU A 312 -7.71 -0.20 6.83
C GLU A 312 -7.58 0.12 8.32
N THR A 313 -7.09 -0.80 9.15
CA THR A 313 -6.84 -0.56 10.58
C THR A 313 -5.80 0.52 10.80
N VAL A 314 -4.66 0.46 10.11
CA VAL A 314 -3.61 1.49 10.21
C VAL A 314 -4.12 2.84 9.70
N ARG A 315 -4.82 2.87 8.56
CA ARG A 315 -5.45 4.12 8.07
C ARG A 315 -6.44 4.67 9.09
N ALA A 316 -7.29 3.83 9.68
CA ALA A 316 -8.31 4.26 10.64
C ALA A 316 -7.75 4.66 12.00
N PHE A 317 -6.55 4.19 12.38
CA PHE A 317 -5.79 4.71 13.51
C PHE A 317 -5.22 6.10 13.21
N LEU A 318 -4.65 6.29 12.03
CA LEU A 318 -4.00 7.56 11.65
C LEU A 318 -5.01 8.66 11.24
N GLU A 319 -6.15 8.31 10.64
CA GLU A 319 -7.14 9.25 10.07
C GLU A 319 -7.68 10.26 11.11
N PRO A 320 -8.09 9.87 12.34
CA PRO A 320 -8.60 10.83 13.33
C PRO A 320 -7.52 11.72 13.94
N ILE A 321 -6.26 11.27 13.94
CA ILE A 321 -5.08 12.04 14.36
C ILE A 321 -4.77 13.09 13.28
N ALA A 322 -4.56 12.66 12.03
CA ALA A 322 -4.29 13.54 10.89
C ALA A 322 -5.40 14.58 10.65
N TRP A 323 -6.66 14.19 10.84
CA TRP A 323 -7.81 15.08 10.65
C TRP A 323 -7.81 16.28 11.61
N ALA A 324 -7.31 16.13 12.84
CA ALA A 324 -7.18 17.24 13.80
C ALA A 324 -6.33 18.38 13.22
N PHE A 325 -5.23 18.03 12.55
CA PHE A 325 -4.34 18.98 11.88
C PHE A 325 -4.80 19.39 10.47
N GLY A 326 -5.94 18.87 9.99
CA GLY A 326 -6.44 19.14 8.63
C GLY A 326 -5.68 18.43 7.51
N VAL A 327 -5.05 17.31 7.83
CA VAL A 327 -4.35 16.42 6.90
C VAL A 327 -5.27 15.23 6.56
N THR A 328 -5.26 14.79 5.30
CA THR A 328 -6.10 13.67 4.80
C THR A 328 -5.23 12.54 4.27
N LEU A 329 -5.56 11.29 4.59
CA LEU A 329 -4.82 10.11 4.15
C LEU A 329 -5.42 9.53 2.86
N VAL A 330 -4.70 9.65 1.76
CA VAL A 330 -5.14 9.21 0.42
C VAL A 330 -3.99 8.48 -0.28
N PRO A 331 -4.21 7.33 -0.95
CA PRO A 331 -3.19 6.73 -1.81
C PRO A 331 -2.82 7.67 -2.97
N HIS A 332 -1.62 7.51 -3.54
CA HIS A 332 -1.25 8.23 -4.75
C HIS A 332 -2.23 7.96 -5.89
N ARG A 333 -2.63 9.02 -6.62
CA ARG A 333 -3.50 8.90 -7.81
C ARG A 333 -2.74 8.53 -9.08
N ARG A 334 -1.43 8.70 -9.06
CA ARG A 334 -0.46 8.21 -10.06
C ARG A 334 0.35 7.09 -9.43
N PRO A 335 0.85 6.10 -10.20
CA PRO A 335 1.76 5.09 -9.67
C PRO A 335 2.96 5.75 -8.95
N PRO A 336 3.27 5.38 -7.70
CA PRO A 336 4.42 5.94 -7.00
C PRO A 336 5.71 5.38 -7.61
N VAL A 337 6.56 6.28 -8.12
CA VAL A 337 7.77 5.94 -8.88
C VAL A 337 8.96 6.72 -8.32
N LEU A 338 9.93 5.98 -7.80
CA LEU A 338 11.26 6.49 -7.44
C LEU A 338 12.10 6.59 -8.71
N GLN A 339 12.75 7.74 -8.94
CA GLN A 339 13.68 7.91 -10.05
C GLN A 339 15.11 7.60 -9.58
N LEU A 340 15.80 6.70 -10.27
CA LEU A 340 17.24 6.44 -10.10
C LEU A 340 17.91 6.70 -11.44
N GLU A 341 18.52 7.87 -11.61
CA GLU A 341 18.98 8.41 -12.89
C GLU A 341 17.91 8.33 -14.01
N LYS A 342 18.07 7.37 -14.92
CA LYS A 342 17.20 7.10 -16.09
C LYS A 342 16.15 6.03 -15.80
N ILE A 343 16.25 5.35 -14.66
CA ILE A 343 15.39 4.25 -14.22
C ILE A 343 14.22 4.81 -13.42
N ARG A 344 13.09 4.12 -13.53
CA ARG A 344 11.86 4.42 -12.81
C ARG A 344 11.43 3.18 -12.06
N PHE A 345 11.72 3.14 -10.76
CA PHE A 345 11.42 2.01 -9.92
C PHE A 345 10.03 2.20 -9.27
N PRO A 346 9.05 1.31 -9.50
CA PRO A 346 7.76 1.40 -8.84
C PRO A 346 7.90 1.06 -7.36
N VAL A 347 7.41 1.94 -6.49
CA VAL A 347 7.51 1.77 -5.03
C VAL A 347 6.10 1.56 -4.45
N ARG A 348 5.95 0.56 -3.58
CA ARG A 348 4.68 0.34 -2.85
C ARG A 348 4.55 1.40 -1.75
N MET A 349 3.67 2.37 -1.93
CA MET A 349 3.18 3.25 -0.86
C MET A 349 1.69 2.95 -0.62
N SER A 350 1.28 2.79 0.63
CA SER A 350 -0.08 2.35 0.97
C SER A 350 -1.06 3.50 1.07
N THR A 351 -0.67 4.58 1.74
CA THR A 351 -1.32 5.89 1.71
C THR A 351 -0.30 6.99 1.96
N VAL A 352 -0.63 8.22 1.61
CA VAL A 352 0.14 9.41 1.96
C VAL A 352 -0.77 10.43 2.63
N ALA A 353 -0.22 11.15 3.60
CA ALA A 353 -0.88 12.23 4.30
C ALA A 353 -0.68 13.54 3.52
N TRP A 354 -1.79 14.14 3.08
CA TRP A 354 -1.83 15.36 2.26
C TRP A 354 -2.50 16.50 3.02
N ARG A 355 -1.94 17.70 2.93
CA ARG A 355 -2.60 18.92 3.38
C ARG A 355 -3.70 19.28 2.38
N GLY A 356 -4.88 19.65 2.88
CA GLY A 356 -5.94 20.21 2.05
C GLY A 356 -5.62 21.67 1.69
N PRO A 357 -5.78 22.09 0.42
CA PRO A 357 -5.48 23.46 0.01
C PRO A 357 -6.38 24.48 0.70
N GLN A 358 -5.81 25.63 1.08
CA GLN A 358 -6.56 26.71 1.73
C GLN A 358 -7.65 27.31 0.81
N ASP A 359 -7.38 27.37 -0.50
CA ASP A 359 -8.35 27.82 -1.50
C ASP A 359 -9.50 26.80 -1.67
N ARG A 360 -10.71 27.24 -1.32
CA ARG A 360 -11.96 26.47 -1.42
C ARG A 360 -12.28 26.02 -2.85
N ILE A 361 -11.83 26.74 -3.89
CA ILE A 361 -12.04 26.38 -5.29
C ILE A 361 -11.14 25.20 -5.65
N LYS A 362 -9.82 25.30 -5.37
CA LYS A 362 -8.88 24.18 -5.49
C LYS A 362 -9.32 22.95 -4.67
N ALA A 363 -9.75 23.14 -3.42
CA ALA A 363 -10.25 22.05 -2.58
C ALA A 363 -11.42 21.29 -3.23
N ARG A 364 -12.43 22.00 -3.75
CA ARG A 364 -13.59 21.41 -4.46
C ARG A 364 -13.21 20.70 -5.76
N GLN A 365 -12.15 21.14 -6.43
CA GLN A 365 -11.60 20.46 -7.61
C GLN A 365 -10.76 19.22 -7.26
N GLY A 366 -10.54 18.94 -5.98
CA GLY A 366 -9.77 17.79 -5.49
C GLY A 366 -8.26 17.98 -5.52
N TRP A 367 -7.77 19.22 -5.40
CA TRP A 367 -6.34 19.47 -5.23
C TRP A 367 -5.84 19.02 -3.86
N MET A 368 -4.55 18.69 -3.77
CA MET A 368 -3.86 18.26 -2.56
C MET A 368 -2.47 18.91 -2.49
N GLU A 369 -1.93 19.10 -1.30
CA GLU A 369 -0.62 19.74 -1.06
C GLU A 369 0.27 18.82 -0.20
N GLY A 370 1.57 18.72 -0.50
CA GLY A 370 2.53 17.91 0.29
C GLY A 370 3.52 17.10 -0.57
N PRO A 371 4.01 15.94 -0.11
CA PRO A 371 3.47 15.11 0.98
C PRO A 371 3.94 15.52 2.39
N VAL A 372 3.09 15.27 3.39
CA VAL A 372 3.39 15.49 4.82
C VAL A 372 4.05 14.28 5.46
N LEU A 373 3.46 13.09 5.27
CA LEU A 373 3.85 11.83 5.95
C LEU A 373 3.49 10.64 5.05
N GLY A 374 4.39 9.67 4.92
CA GLY A 374 4.10 8.40 4.24
C GLY A 374 3.44 7.36 5.13
N VAL A 375 2.78 6.37 4.53
CA VAL A 375 2.32 5.15 5.21
C VAL A 375 2.56 3.94 4.32
N GLN A 376 3.29 2.95 4.82
CA GLN A 376 3.60 1.71 4.11
C GLN A 376 3.21 0.49 4.97
N CYS A 377 2.07 -0.12 4.63
CA CYS A 377 1.62 -1.38 5.24
C CYS A 377 2.07 -2.56 4.38
N ARG A 378 2.82 -3.49 4.97
CA ARG A 378 3.43 -4.62 4.28
C ARG A 378 2.75 -5.93 4.67
N ALA A 379 2.77 -6.89 3.74
CA ALA A 379 2.07 -8.16 3.84
C ALA A 379 2.87 -9.22 4.61
N ASP A 380 4.18 -9.07 4.58
CA ASP A 380 5.18 -10.07 4.90
C ASP A 380 5.10 -10.49 6.39
N THR A 381 4.96 -11.78 6.64
CA THR A 381 4.89 -12.40 7.98
C THR A 381 6.03 -13.39 8.24
N ASN A 382 6.96 -13.53 7.29
CA ASN A 382 7.90 -14.64 7.21
C ASN A 382 9.30 -14.31 7.77
N PHE A 383 9.41 -13.36 8.70
CA PHE A 383 10.68 -13.00 9.37
C PHE A 383 11.09 -14.00 10.46
N GLY A 384 10.58 -15.24 10.39
CA GLY A 384 10.79 -16.30 11.37
C GLY A 384 11.64 -17.46 10.84
N PRO A 385 11.89 -18.50 11.67
CA PRO A 385 12.87 -19.56 11.41
C PRO A 385 12.52 -20.50 10.24
N ALA A 386 11.37 -20.33 9.59
CA ALA A 386 10.98 -21.08 8.40
C ALA A 386 11.51 -20.47 7.08
N GLY A 387 12.11 -19.29 7.13
CA GLY A 387 12.70 -18.60 5.97
C GLY A 387 14.09 -18.03 6.28
N ASP A 388 14.73 -17.48 5.25
CA ASP A 388 15.93 -16.66 5.43
C ASP A 388 15.51 -15.30 6.00
N MET A 389 15.54 -15.21 7.34
CA MET A 389 15.24 -13.98 8.08
C MET A 389 16.12 -12.82 7.64
N TYR A 390 17.39 -13.08 7.30
CA TYR A 390 18.36 -12.05 6.96
C TYR A 390 18.07 -11.46 5.58
N ALA A 391 17.97 -12.30 4.54
CA ALA A 391 17.60 -11.84 3.19
C ALA A 391 16.22 -11.18 3.17
N SER A 392 15.27 -11.68 3.97
CA SER A 392 13.93 -11.08 4.13
C SER A 392 14.01 -9.68 4.76
N SER A 393 14.87 -9.47 5.75
CA SER A 393 15.05 -8.18 6.43
C SER A 393 15.76 -7.15 5.55
N VAL A 394 16.72 -7.60 4.74
CA VAL A 394 17.41 -6.78 3.74
C VAL A 394 16.42 -6.24 2.70
N ILE A 395 15.61 -7.10 2.05
CA ILE A 395 14.63 -6.64 1.05
C ILE A 395 13.54 -5.78 1.68
N ASP A 396 13.11 -6.08 2.91
CA ASP A 396 12.13 -5.28 3.63
C ASP A 396 12.63 -3.85 3.88
N THR A 397 13.90 -3.73 4.28
CA THR A 397 14.59 -2.44 4.47
C THR A 397 14.74 -1.67 3.16
N VAL A 398 15.10 -2.33 2.05
CA VAL A 398 15.17 -1.69 0.72
C VAL A 398 13.79 -1.17 0.28
N ARG A 399 12.70 -1.89 0.58
CA ARG A 399 11.32 -1.45 0.29
C ARG A 399 10.92 -0.22 1.12
N GLU A 400 11.35 -0.16 2.39
CA GLU A 400 11.15 0.99 3.28
C GLU A 400 11.93 2.22 2.80
N LEU A 401 13.22 2.05 2.51
CA LEU A 401 14.08 3.11 1.97
C LEU A 401 13.55 3.64 0.64
N GLY A 402 13.10 2.77 -0.26
CA GLY A 402 12.45 3.18 -1.50
C GLY A 402 11.21 4.07 -1.26
N GLY A 403 10.44 3.78 -0.20
CA GLY A 403 9.32 4.61 0.27
C GLY A 403 9.76 5.98 0.77
N MET A 404 10.77 6.03 1.63
CA MET A 404 11.32 7.28 2.18
C MET A 404 11.95 8.16 1.09
N LEU A 405 12.75 7.57 0.19
CA LEU A 405 13.41 8.26 -0.92
C LEU A 405 12.41 8.73 -1.97
N LEU A 406 11.30 8.02 -2.17
CA LEU A 406 10.19 8.49 -3.00
C LEU A 406 9.62 9.79 -2.41
N LEU A 407 9.24 9.78 -1.12
CA LEU A 407 8.69 10.95 -0.44
C LEU A 407 9.68 12.13 -0.46
N ALA A 408 10.98 11.84 -0.30
CA ALA A 408 12.07 12.81 -0.46
C ALA A 408 12.04 13.47 -1.84
N GLN A 409 11.99 12.66 -2.90
CA GLN A 409 11.89 13.16 -4.27
C GLN A 409 10.60 13.94 -4.51
N GLU A 410 9.46 13.51 -3.95
CA GLU A 410 8.18 14.22 -4.08
C GLU A 410 8.21 15.58 -3.41
N ARG A 411 8.75 15.70 -2.18
CA ARG A 411 8.96 16.98 -1.48
C ARG A 411 9.93 17.87 -2.25
N ALA A 412 11.01 17.30 -2.77
CA ALA A 412 11.99 18.00 -3.60
C ALA A 412 11.48 18.43 -4.99
N ARG A 413 10.21 18.18 -5.36
CA ARG A 413 9.54 18.76 -6.54
C ARG A 413 8.98 20.17 -6.29
N GLU A 414 9.02 20.66 -5.06
CA GLU A 414 8.59 22.02 -4.72
C GLU A 414 9.24 23.07 -5.63
N ALA A 415 8.42 24.02 -6.11
CA ALA A 415 8.77 25.06 -7.07
C ALA A 415 9.36 24.57 -8.42
N LYS A 416 9.35 23.26 -8.73
CA LYS A 416 9.86 22.70 -9.98
C LYS A 416 8.72 22.29 -10.93
N SER A 417 9.07 22.14 -12.20
CA SER A 417 8.20 21.59 -13.25
C SER A 417 8.70 20.22 -13.71
N GLU A 418 7.79 19.31 -14.08
CA GLU A 418 8.16 17.98 -14.55
C GLU A 418 8.94 18.03 -15.89
N LYS A 419 10.21 17.62 -15.86
CA LYS A 419 11.03 17.42 -17.06
C LYS A 419 10.65 16.09 -17.74
N ARG A 420 9.73 16.11 -18.71
CA ARG A 420 9.30 14.90 -19.43
C ARG A 420 10.37 14.38 -20.40
N ALA A 421 10.46 13.06 -20.52
CA ALA A 421 11.38 12.43 -21.47
C ALA A 421 11.01 12.81 -22.92
N GLY A 422 11.95 13.40 -23.65
CA GLY A 422 11.72 13.89 -25.01
C GLY A 422 11.02 15.24 -25.10
N ASP A 423 10.73 15.94 -23.99
CA ASP A 423 10.16 17.29 -24.06
C ASP A 423 11.13 18.27 -24.75
N GLY A 424 10.61 19.14 -25.62
CA GLY A 424 11.40 20.05 -26.46
C GLY A 424 12.39 19.40 -27.44
N LYS A 425 12.40 18.07 -27.63
CA LYS A 425 13.32 17.39 -28.56
C LYS A 425 12.76 17.37 -29.99
N TRP A 426 13.63 17.42 -31.01
CA TRP A 426 13.19 17.53 -32.40
C TRP A 426 12.27 16.36 -32.82
N TRP A 427 12.51 15.16 -32.31
CA TRP A 427 11.72 13.96 -32.63
C TRP A 427 10.34 13.90 -31.98
N THR A 428 10.01 14.80 -31.04
CA THR A 428 8.66 14.96 -30.46
C THR A 428 7.94 16.24 -30.91
N THR A 429 8.67 17.19 -31.49
CA THR A 429 8.16 18.52 -31.89
C THR A 429 8.01 18.65 -33.41
N ALA A 430 8.82 17.95 -34.20
CA ALA A 430 8.71 17.94 -35.65
C ALA A 430 7.71 16.89 -36.14
N HIS A 431 6.88 17.27 -37.11
CA HIS A 431 6.04 16.31 -37.83
C HIS A 431 6.92 15.40 -38.69
N ARG A 432 6.72 14.09 -38.62
CA ARG A 432 7.50 13.15 -39.43
C ARG A 432 7.11 13.25 -40.91
N TRP A 433 8.13 13.22 -41.77
CA TRP A 433 7.99 12.87 -43.18
C TRP A 433 8.25 11.36 -43.33
N GLY A 434 7.52 10.68 -44.21
CA GLY A 434 7.66 9.23 -44.42
C GLY A 434 6.39 8.42 -44.13
N GLY A 435 5.50 8.39 -45.10
CA GLY A 435 5.00 7.11 -45.62
C GLY A 435 5.62 6.92 -47.00
N GLY A 436 5.87 5.69 -47.45
CA GLY A 436 6.27 5.46 -48.84
C GLY A 436 5.17 5.91 -49.83
N PRO A 437 5.44 5.99 -51.14
CA PRO A 437 4.50 6.52 -52.15
C PRO A 437 3.16 5.77 -52.31
N GLY A 438 2.87 4.75 -51.48
CA GLY A 438 1.60 4.00 -51.45
C GLY A 438 0.58 4.42 -50.38
N GLY A 439 0.79 5.53 -49.66
CA GLY A 439 -0.19 6.07 -48.72
C GLY A 439 -0.37 5.28 -47.42
N GLU A 440 -1.55 5.43 -46.79
CA GLU A 440 -1.93 4.70 -45.57
C GLU A 440 -2.34 3.27 -45.94
N VAL A 441 -1.75 2.25 -45.29
CA VAL A 441 -2.09 0.83 -45.53
C VAL A 441 -3.54 0.60 -45.09
N GLY A 442 -4.46 0.71 -46.06
CA GLY A 442 -5.92 0.75 -45.85
C GLY A 442 -6.66 1.62 -46.87
N GLU A 443 -6.03 2.68 -47.39
CA GLU A 443 -6.56 3.53 -48.47
C GLU A 443 -5.69 3.42 -49.73
N GLY A 444 -5.55 2.20 -50.23
CA GLY A 444 -4.85 1.92 -51.49
C GLY A 444 -5.64 2.38 -52.71
N GLN A 445 -5.63 3.68 -53.01
CA GLN A 445 -5.84 4.12 -54.39
C GLN A 445 -4.61 3.70 -55.20
N GLY A 446 -4.79 2.64 -55.99
CA GLY A 446 -3.72 1.99 -56.72
C GLY A 446 -2.99 2.96 -57.65
N ALA A 447 -1.66 2.82 -57.70
CA ALA A 447 -0.85 3.51 -58.69
C ALA A 447 -1.29 3.09 -60.10
N SER A 448 -1.75 4.06 -60.89
CA SER A 448 -1.98 3.89 -62.32
C SER A 448 -1.29 5.04 -63.04
N ASP A 449 -0.15 4.73 -63.65
CA ASP A 449 0.54 5.61 -64.58
C ASP A 449 -0.38 5.84 -65.80
N ALA A 450 -0.92 7.04 -65.94
CA ALA A 450 -1.66 7.46 -67.13
C ALA A 450 -1.51 8.99 -67.29
N PRO A 451 -1.18 9.49 -68.51
CA PRO A 451 -1.00 10.92 -68.73
C PRO A 451 -2.33 11.66 -68.64
N ALA A 452 -2.29 12.90 -68.16
CA ALA A 452 -3.47 13.72 -67.95
C ALA A 452 -4.23 14.00 -69.27
N THR A 453 -5.49 13.57 -69.33
CA THR A 453 -6.49 14.12 -70.27
C THR A 453 -7.43 15.04 -69.52
N ASP A 454 -7.41 16.31 -69.90
CA ASP A 454 -8.17 17.38 -69.28
C ASP A 454 -9.66 17.32 -69.71
N THR A 455 -10.53 16.85 -68.82
CA THR A 455 -11.99 16.96 -68.97
C THR A 455 -12.62 17.31 -67.62
N GLY A 456 -13.13 18.53 -67.51
CA GLY A 456 -13.67 19.06 -66.25
C GLY A 456 -14.91 18.33 -65.75
N GLY A 457 -14.82 17.81 -64.52
CA GLY A 457 -15.94 17.32 -63.71
C GLY A 457 -15.88 17.96 -62.33
N LYS A 458 -17.00 18.48 -61.83
CA LYS A 458 -17.08 19.16 -60.52
C LYS A 458 -16.82 18.16 -59.38
N PRO A 459 -16.11 18.54 -58.30
CA PRO A 459 -16.08 17.74 -57.09
C PRO A 459 -17.43 17.81 -56.38
N ASP A 460 -18.08 16.66 -56.16
CA ASP A 460 -19.27 16.55 -55.32
C ASP A 460 -18.92 16.80 -53.86
N GLU A 461 -19.40 17.91 -53.29
CA GLU A 461 -19.35 18.14 -51.84
C GLU A 461 -20.27 17.16 -51.13
N LYS A 462 -19.71 16.10 -50.53
CA LYS A 462 -20.43 15.33 -49.51
C LYS A 462 -20.67 16.24 -48.28
N PRO A 463 -21.93 16.53 -47.90
CA PRO A 463 -22.21 17.50 -46.86
C PRO A 463 -21.78 16.96 -45.49
N THR A 464 -20.96 17.73 -44.77
CA THR A 464 -20.67 17.45 -43.36
C THR A 464 -21.96 17.58 -42.54
N VAL A 465 -22.52 16.44 -42.11
CA VAL A 465 -23.71 16.41 -41.25
C VAL A 465 -23.37 17.06 -39.91
N ARG A 466 -23.89 18.29 -39.69
CA ARG A 466 -23.76 18.98 -38.40
C ARG A 466 -24.74 18.35 -37.41
N SER A 467 -24.20 17.71 -36.37
CA SER A 467 -25.02 17.29 -35.22
C SER A 467 -25.70 18.50 -34.56
N ARG A 468 -26.94 18.31 -34.08
CA ARG A 468 -27.85 19.36 -33.59
C ARG A 468 -27.39 20.09 -32.31
N MET A 469 -26.20 19.80 -31.80
CA MET A 469 -25.72 20.26 -30.49
C MET A 469 -24.36 20.98 -30.53
N GLY A 470 -23.95 21.51 -31.69
CA GLY A 470 -22.86 22.49 -31.83
C GLY A 470 -21.42 22.01 -31.56
N SER A 471 -21.24 20.86 -30.92
CA SER A 471 -19.93 20.26 -30.72
C SER A 471 -19.39 19.69 -32.02
N LYS A 472 -18.19 20.12 -32.43
CA LYS A 472 -17.42 19.40 -33.46
C LYS A 472 -17.01 18.05 -32.86
N GLU A 473 -17.68 16.99 -33.29
CA GLU A 473 -17.29 15.62 -32.98
C GLU A 473 -15.87 15.40 -33.51
N ARG A 474 -14.87 15.48 -32.62
CA ARG A 474 -13.47 15.35 -33.01
C ARG A 474 -13.26 13.93 -33.51
N ARG A 475 -13.04 13.78 -34.83
CA ARG A 475 -12.49 12.56 -35.46
C ARG A 475 -11.41 12.00 -34.53
N LYS A 476 -11.62 10.80 -34.01
CA LYS A 476 -10.57 10.05 -33.32
C LYS A 476 -9.47 9.81 -34.36
N PRO A 477 -8.21 10.18 -34.09
CA PRO A 477 -7.14 10.00 -35.06
C PRO A 477 -6.98 8.51 -35.40
N THR A 478 -6.69 8.19 -36.66
CA THR A 478 -6.43 6.80 -37.06
C THR A 478 -5.17 6.28 -36.36
N PRO A 479 -4.99 4.96 -36.21
CA PRO A 479 -3.76 4.41 -35.66
C PRO A 479 -2.50 4.89 -36.39
N SER A 480 -2.56 5.17 -37.70
CA SER A 480 -1.42 5.75 -38.44
C SER A 480 -1.18 7.22 -38.08
N GLU A 481 -2.23 8.03 -37.90
CA GLU A 481 -2.12 9.42 -37.43
C GLU A 481 -1.52 9.47 -36.01
N VAL A 482 -1.90 8.53 -35.14
CA VAL A 482 -1.31 8.40 -33.79
C VAL A 482 0.15 7.96 -33.88
N TRP A 483 0.50 7.01 -34.75
CA TRP A 483 1.87 6.50 -34.90
C TRP A 483 2.84 7.52 -35.51
N LYS A 484 2.36 8.36 -36.45
CA LYS A 484 3.14 9.47 -37.05
C LYS A 484 3.54 10.54 -36.02
N VAL A 485 2.77 10.69 -34.93
CA VAL A 485 3.01 11.69 -33.87
C VAL A 485 3.65 11.05 -32.65
N LEU A 486 4.99 11.00 -32.64
CA LEU A 486 5.75 10.63 -31.45
C LEU A 486 5.67 11.78 -30.42
N LYS A 487 5.17 11.50 -29.22
CA LYS A 487 4.96 12.52 -28.17
C LYS A 487 6.03 12.44 -27.08
N PRO A 488 6.25 13.51 -26.29
CA PRO A 488 6.97 13.40 -25.03
C PRO A 488 6.33 12.33 -24.13
N GLY A 489 7.13 11.76 -23.23
CA GLY A 489 6.64 10.77 -22.26
C GLY A 489 5.47 11.30 -21.43
N ASN A 490 4.55 10.41 -21.05
CA ASN A 490 3.42 10.76 -20.20
C ASN A 490 3.92 11.39 -18.88
N PRO A 491 3.23 12.43 -18.36
CA PRO A 491 3.54 12.99 -17.05
C PRO A 491 3.28 11.94 -15.96
N LEU A 492 4.24 11.80 -15.05
CA LEU A 492 4.19 10.96 -13.87
C LEU A 492 3.67 11.73 -12.66
N TRP A 493 3.89 13.05 -12.63
CA TRP A 493 3.45 13.91 -11.54
C TRP A 493 1.91 14.07 -11.60
N ASP A 494 1.25 14.13 -10.45
CA ASP A 494 -0.20 14.38 -10.43
C ASP A 494 -0.48 15.87 -10.72
N PRO A 495 -1.20 16.22 -11.80
CA PRO A 495 -1.52 17.61 -12.13
C PRO A 495 -2.46 18.30 -11.13
N LYS A 496 -2.97 17.58 -10.12
CA LYS A 496 -3.76 18.11 -9.01
C LYS A 496 -3.03 18.04 -7.65
N VAL A 497 -1.73 17.77 -7.64
CA VAL A 497 -0.89 17.87 -6.44
C VAL A 497 0.02 19.08 -6.57
N VAL A 498 -0.01 19.96 -5.58
CA VAL A 498 1.06 20.95 -5.35
C VAL A 498 2.11 20.25 -4.50
N TYR A 499 3.26 19.95 -5.10
CA TYR A 499 4.36 19.35 -4.36
C TYR A 499 5.04 20.40 -3.48
N GLU A 500 5.19 20.10 -2.19
CA GLU A 500 5.71 21.01 -1.17
C GLU A 500 6.37 20.20 -0.04
N ALA A 501 7.53 20.65 0.44
CA ALA A 501 8.25 20.09 1.58
C ALA A 501 7.63 20.57 2.91
N ILE A 502 6.34 20.29 3.12
CA ILE A 502 5.57 20.76 4.29
C ILE A 502 6.31 20.41 5.59
N GLY A 503 6.51 21.41 6.44
CA GLY A 503 7.17 21.24 7.74
C GLY A 503 8.70 21.23 7.69
N LYS A 504 9.33 21.31 6.50
CA LYS A 504 10.78 21.48 6.39
C LYS A 504 11.19 22.85 6.92
N ASP A 505 12.14 22.90 7.84
CA ASP A 505 12.77 24.15 8.25
C ASP A 505 13.55 24.77 7.05
N LYS A 506 13.19 26.01 6.70
CA LYS A 506 13.79 26.75 5.57
C LYS A 506 15.21 27.25 5.86
N SER A 507 15.63 27.32 7.12
CA SER A 507 16.97 27.77 7.53
C SER A 507 18.05 26.71 7.31
N VAL A 508 17.68 25.44 7.19
CA VAL A 508 18.59 24.31 6.96
C VAL A 508 18.40 23.69 5.58
N ALA A 509 19.51 23.23 4.97
CA ALA A 509 19.47 22.56 3.67
C ALA A 509 18.76 21.19 3.73
N TRP A 510 18.91 20.50 4.87
CA TRP A 510 18.40 19.16 5.17
C TRP A 510 16.86 19.09 5.24
N ASP A 511 16.28 17.97 4.82
CA ASP A 511 14.85 17.65 5.00
C ASP A 511 14.69 16.41 5.89
N ASP A 512 13.77 16.46 6.84
CA ASP A 512 13.42 15.35 7.76
C ASP A 512 12.08 14.75 7.32
N ILE A 513 12.14 13.59 6.68
CA ILE A 513 11.00 12.91 6.08
C ILE A 513 10.50 11.83 7.03
N PHE A 514 9.18 11.74 7.21
CA PHE A 514 8.56 10.73 8.06
C PHE A 514 7.75 9.70 7.27
N MET A 515 7.71 8.46 7.77
CA MET A 515 6.79 7.42 7.33
C MET A 515 6.34 6.54 8.48
N VAL A 516 5.06 6.15 8.48
CA VAL A 516 4.54 5.07 9.32
C VAL A 516 4.70 3.75 8.56
N SER A 517 5.58 2.89 9.07
CA SER A 517 5.71 1.51 8.62
C SER A 517 4.75 0.60 9.40
N SER A 518 4.22 -0.44 8.77
CA SER A 518 3.39 -1.44 9.45
C SER A 518 3.66 -2.86 8.95
N LEU A 519 3.82 -3.76 9.92
CA LEU A 519 3.96 -5.20 9.76
C LEU A 519 3.08 -5.90 10.79
N ASN A 520 2.61 -7.12 10.49
CA ASN A 520 1.75 -7.91 11.38
C ASN A 520 0.51 -7.09 11.83
N HIS A 521 0.42 -6.77 13.12
CA HIS A 521 -0.55 -5.84 13.73
C HIS A 521 0.13 -4.65 14.44
N HIS A 522 1.40 -4.37 14.10
CA HIS A 522 2.20 -3.32 14.70
C HIS A 522 2.42 -2.14 13.74
N ILE A 523 2.83 -1.00 14.30
CA ILE A 523 3.36 0.15 13.55
C ILE A 523 4.72 0.58 14.10
N SER A 524 5.56 1.17 13.26
CA SER A 524 6.86 1.76 13.63
C SER A 524 7.02 3.06 12.84
N ILE A 525 7.56 4.10 13.46
CA ILE A 525 7.76 5.41 12.84
C ILE A 525 9.21 5.50 12.38
N LEU A 526 9.39 5.86 11.10
CA LEU A 526 10.67 6.12 10.49
C LEU A 526 10.87 7.60 10.25
N LYS A 527 12.11 8.06 10.45
CA LYS A 527 12.57 9.39 10.05
C LYS A 527 13.84 9.27 9.20
N LEU A 528 13.81 9.77 7.97
CA LEU A 528 14.98 9.87 7.10
C LEU A 528 15.38 11.34 6.99
N ARG A 529 16.55 11.68 7.52
CA ARG A 529 17.18 13.00 7.31
C ARG A 529 18.03 12.94 6.05
N VAL A 530 17.73 13.75 5.05
CA VAL A 530 18.36 13.70 3.72
C VAL A 530 18.76 15.08 3.19
N HIS A 531 19.90 15.15 2.50
CA HIS A 531 20.40 16.37 1.88
C HIS A 531 19.96 16.48 0.41
N PRO A 532 19.59 17.69 -0.10
CA PRO A 532 19.16 17.85 -1.49
C PRO A 532 20.20 17.39 -2.53
N LEU A 533 21.50 17.49 -2.24
CA LEU A 533 22.55 17.02 -3.15
C LEU A 533 22.60 15.49 -3.28
N TYR A 534 22.27 14.74 -2.22
CA TYR A 534 22.13 13.28 -2.31
C TYR A 534 20.92 12.90 -3.17
N LEU A 535 19.80 13.61 -3.00
CA LEU A 535 18.64 13.40 -3.88
C LEU A 535 18.96 13.77 -5.33
N GLN A 536 19.75 14.83 -5.57
CA GLN A 536 20.20 15.18 -6.91
C GLN A 536 21.07 14.07 -7.51
N TYR A 537 22.07 13.57 -6.77
CA TYR A 537 22.89 12.45 -7.21
C TYR A 537 22.04 11.21 -7.57
N LEU A 538 21.13 10.77 -6.69
CA LEU A 538 20.22 9.66 -7.01
C LEU A 538 19.32 9.94 -8.24
N THR A 539 18.84 11.18 -8.41
CA THR A 539 17.86 11.51 -9.46
C THR A 539 18.50 11.74 -10.83
N GLU A 540 19.70 12.32 -10.87
CA GLU A 540 20.36 12.83 -12.08
C GLU A 540 21.69 12.10 -12.40
N GLY A 541 22.29 11.39 -11.44
CA GLY A 541 23.58 10.70 -11.57
C GLY A 541 24.80 11.62 -11.42
N THR A 542 24.59 12.86 -10.99
CA THR A 542 25.62 13.92 -10.92
C THR A 542 26.04 14.19 -9.49
N LEU A 543 27.34 14.03 -9.20
CA LEU A 543 27.95 14.51 -7.96
C LEU A 543 28.07 16.05 -7.97
N PRO A 544 28.05 16.70 -6.79
CA PRO A 544 28.26 18.15 -6.69
C PRO A 544 29.70 18.53 -7.05
N GLU A 545 29.87 19.59 -7.84
CA GLU A 545 31.20 20.12 -8.22
C GLU A 545 32.01 20.59 -7.01
N SER A 546 31.33 21.22 -6.04
CA SER A 546 31.85 21.57 -4.73
C SER A 546 30.99 20.90 -3.65
N PRO A 547 31.43 19.81 -3.00
CA PRO A 547 30.69 19.20 -1.90
C PRO A 547 30.64 20.14 -0.69
N PRO A 548 29.56 20.12 0.11
CA PRO A 548 29.46 20.90 1.33
C PRO A 548 30.46 20.43 2.39
N GLU A 549 30.79 21.31 3.34
CA GLU A 549 31.68 20.98 4.47
C GLU A 549 31.09 19.87 5.36
N ASP A 550 29.76 19.86 5.51
CA ASP A 550 28.98 18.80 6.16
C ASP A 550 29.03 17.52 5.32
N ARG A 551 29.96 16.61 5.69
CA ARG A 551 30.21 15.36 4.97
C ARG A 551 29.05 14.37 5.04
N ASP A 552 28.14 14.52 6.01
CA ASP A 552 26.96 13.65 6.11
C ASP A 552 26.04 13.82 4.90
N TRP A 553 26.21 14.86 4.07
CA TRP A 553 25.39 15.10 2.87
C TRP A 553 25.21 13.86 1.98
N CYS A 554 26.24 13.00 1.88
CA CYS A 554 26.21 11.77 1.07
C CYS A 554 25.76 10.52 1.84
N SER A 555 25.42 10.64 3.14
CA SER A 555 24.93 9.54 3.98
C SER A 555 23.66 9.94 4.74
N PRO A 556 22.46 9.75 4.16
CA PRO A 556 21.20 10.03 4.83
C PRO A 556 21.05 9.23 6.13
N LYS A 557 20.48 9.84 7.17
CA LYS A 557 20.34 9.20 8.49
C LYS A 557 18.93 8.68 8.70
N LEU A 558 18.78 7.36 8.72
CA LEU A 558 17.52 6.68 9.02
C LEU A 558 17.43 6.36 10.51
N HIS A 559 16.43 6.94 11.17
CA HIS A 559 16.04 6.58 12.54
C HIS A 559 14.75 5.75 12.50
N ARG A 560 14.60 4.86 13.48
CA ARG A 560 13.42 4.00 13.68
C ARG A 560 12.97 4.08 15.14
N THR A 561 11.66 4.16 15.37
CA THR A 561 11.07 3.83 16.69
C THR A 561 10.81 2.33 16.80
N ARG A 562 10.75 1.83 18.04
CA ARG A 562 10.24 0.48 18.32
C ARG A 562 8.93 0.18 17.61
N TRP A 563 8.67 -1.11 17.39
CA TRP A 563 7.36 -1.56 16.95
C TRP A 563 6.36 -1.42 18.10
N PHE A 564 5.25 -0.74 17.82
CA PHE A 564 4.12 -0.52 18.72
C PHE A 564 2.98 -1.48 18.36
N ASP A 565 2.54 -2.30 19.31
CA ASP A 565 1.38 -3.19 19.14
C ASP A 565 0.07 -2.39 19.16
N LEU A 566 -0.76 -2.53 18.11
CA LEU A 566 -2.08 -1.90 18.08
C LEU A 566 -3.12 -2.64 18.95
N PHE A 567 -2.84 -3.84 19.44
CA PHE A 567 -3.64 -4.51 20.47
C PHE A 567 -3.28 -4.07 21.88
N ASP A 568 -2.04 -3.67 22.17
CA ASP A 568 -1.68 -3.14 23.49
C ASP A 568 -2.16 -1.69 23.69
N MET A 569 -2.56 -1.39 24.92
CA MET A 569 -3.14 -0.09 25.29
C MET A 569 -2.08 1.00 25.43
N ASN A 570 -0.90 0.67 25.95
CA ASN A 570 0.18 1.63 26.20
C ASN A 570 0.85 1.99 24.87
N ASP A 571 1.12 0.99 24.04
CA ASP A 571 1.71 1.16 22.71
C ASP A 571 0.84 2.02 21.79
N ARG A 572 -0.49 1.81 21.77
CA ARG A 572 -1.43 2.70 21.07
C ARG A 572 -1.33 4.15 21.54
N ASN A 573 -1.27 4.37 22.86
CA ASN A 573 -1.21 5.71 23.46
C ASN A 573 0.13 6.40 23.17
N GLU A 574 1.24 5.67 23.27
CA GLU A 574 2.58 6.17 22.95
C GLU A 574 2.71 6.52 21.47
N ALA A 575 2.27 5.63 20.58
CA ALA A 575 2.25 5.87 19.15
C ALA A 575 1.37 7.06 18.76
N MET A 576 0.16 7.18 19.32
CA MET A 576 -0.73 8.31 19.09
C MET A 576 -0.09 9.63 19.56
N ARG A 577 0.54 9.64 20.74
CA ARG A 577 1.29 10.79 21.27
C ARG A 577 2.42 11.22 20.34
N GLY A 578 3.25 10.28 19.89
CA GLY A 578 4.36 10.54 18.97
C GLY A 578 3.89 11.09 17.62
N LEU A 579 2.88 10.46 17.03
CA LEU A 579 2.27 10.90 15.76
C LEU A 579 1.62 12.28 15.87
N TRP A 580 0.99 12.59 17.01
CA TRP A 580 0.44 13.93 17.27
C TRP A 580 1.54 14.98 17.32
N GLY A 581 2.66 14.71 18.00
CA GLY A 581 3.80 15.63 18.05
C GLY A 581 4.48 15.84 16.69
N ILE A 582 4.65 14.76 15.91
CA ILE A 582 5.18 14.83 14.55
C ILE A 582 4.27 15.67 13.65
N LEU A 583 2.94 15.50 13.74
CA LEU A 583 1.99 16.27 12.95
C LEU A 583 1.91 17.73 13.40
N ASP A 584 1.97 18.04 14.70
CA ASP A 584 2.02 19.44 15.17
C ASP A 584 3.32 20.13 14.75
N TYR A 585 4.45 19.41 14.76
CA TYR A 585 5.71 19.91 14.24
C TYR A 585 5.62 20.19 12.74
N LEU A 586 5.21 19.21 11.93
CA LEU A 586 5.16 19.36 10.46
C LEU A 586 4.12 20.38 9.99
N MET A 587 3.03 20.56 10.75
CA MET A 587 1.95 21.50 10.42
C MET A 587 2.08 22.86 11.11
N ARG A 588 3.17 23.12 11.84
CA ARG A 588 3.46 24.42 12.45
C ARG A 588 3.38 25.55 11.42
N ALA A 589 2.85 26.71 11.81
CA ALA A 589 3.03 27.91 10.99
C ALA A 589 4.52 28.19 10.82
N GLN A 590 4.96 28.37 9.57
CA GLN A 590 6.32 28.78 9.29
C GLN A 590 6.38 30.30 9.37
N GLN A 591 7.41 30.82 10.03
CA GLN A 591 7.77 32.22 9.89
C GLN A 591 8.36 32.38 8.49
N ASP A 592 7.64 33.00 7.57
CA ASP A 592 8.30 33.53 6.39
C ASP A 592 9.26 34.62 6.87
N PRO A 593 10.55 34.58 6.50
CA PRO A 593 11.45 35.68 6.79
C PRO A 593 10.88 36.91 6.09
N ASP A 594 10.63 37.98 6.86
CA ASP A 594 9.95 39.19 6.38
C ASP A 594 10.49 39.60 5.01
N VAL A 595 9.61 39.55 4.01
CA VAL A 595 9.87 40.23 2.74
C VAL A 595 9.78 41.71 3.05
N SER A 596 10.92 42.27 3.42
CA SER A 596 11.13 43.70 3.53
C SER A 596 10.71 44.34 2.21
N MET A 597 9.55 44.99 2.24
CA MET A 597 9.05 45.81 1.13
C MET A 597 9.84 47.12 1.06
N GLU A 598 11.15 47.00 0.83
CA GLU A 598 11.93 47.99 0.09
C GLU A 598 11.63 47.75 -1.40
N GLY A 599 11.08 48.69 -2.18
CA GLY A 599 10.55 50.00 -1.84
C GLY A 599 9.64 50.49 -2.99
N ALA A 600 9.32 51.78 -2.99
CA ALA A 600 8.42 52.44 -3.95
C ALA A 600 8.89 52.41 -5.42
#